data_AF-A0A2S2NJ42-F1
#
_entry.id   AF-A0A2S2NJ42-F1
#
_cell.length_a   1.000
_cell.length_b   1.000
_cell.length_c   1.000
_cell.angle_alpha   90.00
_cell.angle_beta   90.00
_cell.angle_gamma   90.00
#
_symmetry.space_group_name_H-M   'P 1'
#
loop_
_entity.id
_entity.type
_entity.pdbx_description
1 polymer ?
#
loop_
_entity_poly.entity_id
_entity_poly.type
_entity_poly.pdbx_seq_one_letter_code
_entity_poly.pdbx_strand_id
1 'polypeptide(L)'
;EYYLRRLRTFVNGRNDKARHMFEDQLKRANNIKKDSIKQLSENMYNVQSETENNFYEVDVTNGFCTCPNGKLGAFCKHQAAIYHYYEINLPNLPAINTESRYLLAKLAFGENVREKSFYMPLISESNMINNNSALKEGIDLHNQNNDKPHYSISQTLIDSCNNDHENNSAYDYTQQIQNLLTTNLNKYNST
;
A
#
# COMPACT_ATOMS: atom_id res chain seq x y z
N GLU A 1 -8.61 -17.00 11.14
CA GLU A 1 -8.56 -16.41 12.50
C GLU A 1 -7.47 -15.37 12.78
N TYR A 2 -6.16 -15.65 12.72
CA TYR A 2 -5.11 -14.70 13.18
C TYR A 2 -5.22 -13.30 12.55
N TYR A 3 -5.24 -13.22 11.21
CA TYR A 3 -5.28 -11.94 10.49
C TYR A 3 -6.59 -11.18 10.73
N LEU A 4 -7.71 -11.89 10.83
CA LEU A 4 -9.01 -11.30 11.14
C LEU A 4 -9.03 -10.69 12.54
N ARG A 5 -8.53 -11.41 13.54
CA ARG A 5 -8.38 -10.89 14.92
C ARG A 5 -7.47 -9.66 14.93
N ARG A 6 -6.32 -9.73 14.25
CA ARG A 6 -5.36 -8.63 14.16
C ARG A 6 -5.97 -7.38 13.50
N LEU A 7 -6.71 -7.56 12.41
CA LEU A 7 -7.41 -6.48 11.73
C LEU A 7 -8.48 -5.85 12.62
N ARG A 8 -9.31 -6.67 13.27
CA ARG A 8 -10.32 -6.21 14.25
C ARG A 8 -9.70 -5.43 15.40
N THR A 9 -8.59 -5.92 15.96
CA THR A 9 -7.83 -5.20 16.99
C THR A 9 -7.29 -3.87 16.46
N PHE A 10 -6.79 -3.84 15.23
CA PHE A 10 -6.30 -2.61 14.61
C PHE A 10 -7.40 -1.57 14.44
N VAL A 11 -8.55 -1.93 13.85
CA VAL A 11 -9.62 -0.96 13.56
C VAL A 11 -10.34 -0.49 14.82
N ASN A 12 -10.56 -1.38 15.81
CA ASN A 12 -11.16 -1.01 17.10
C ASN A 12 -10.17 -0.30 18.01
N GLY A 13 -8.87 -0.50 17.78
CA GLY A 13 -7.84 0.29 18.43
C GLY A 13 -8.00 1.74 18.01
N ARG A 14 -8.57 2.57 18.89
CA ARG A 14 -8.53 4.04 18.75
C ARG A 14 -7.14 4.58 19.11
N ASN A 15 -6.09 3.84 18.76
CA ASN A 15 -4.71 4.26 18.98
C ASN A 15 -4.25 5.11 17.80
N ASP A 16 -3.45 6.13 18.09
CA ASP A 16 -2.88 7.01 17.09
C ASP A 16 -1.64 6.40 16.41
N LYS A 17 -1.46 5.08 16.44
CA LYS A 17 -0.24 4.45 15.92
C LYS A 17 -0.07 4.69 14.42
N ALA A 18 -1.15 4.59 13.64
CA ALA A 18 -1.11 4.87 12.20
C ALA A 18 -0.73 6.33 11.94
N ARG A 19 -1.29 7.26 12.72
CA ARG A 19 -0.98 8.69 12.65
C ARG A 19 0.49 8.95 13.00
N HIS A 20 0.98 8.39 14.10
CA HIS A 20 2.39 8.53 14.50
C HIS A 20 3.35 7.92 13.47
N MET A 21 3.00 6.78 12.86
CA MET A 21 3.82 6.19 11.80
C MET A 21 3.90 7.11 10.57
N PHE A 22 2.77 7.71 10.19
CA PHE A 22 2.69 8.70 9.11
C PHE A 22 3.53 9.95 9.41
N GLU A 23 3.33 10.54 10.59
CA GLU A 23 4.08 11.72 11.06
C GLU A 23 5.58 11.45 11.18
N ASP A 24 5.98 10.26 11.63
CA ASP A 24 7.38 9.86 11.69
C ASP A 24 8.01 9.84 10.29
N GLN A 25 7.32 9.26 9.29
CA GLN A 25 7.85 9.26 7.93
C GLN A 25 7.92 10.66 7.33
N LEU A 26 6.94 11.53 7.59
CA LEU A 26 6.99 12.94 7.17
C LEU A 26 8.17 13.68 7.82
N LYS A 27 8.39 13.51 9.12
CA LYS A 27 9.53 14.11 9.82
C LYS A 27 10.87 13.66 9.22
N ARG A 28 10.99 12.38 8.89
CA ARG A 28 12.19 11.83 8.25
C ARG A 28 12.35 12.29 6.81
N ALA A 29 11.24 12.53 6.11
CA ALA A 29 11.24 13.05 4.75
C ALA A 29 11.73 14.50 4.65
N ASN A 30 11.66 15.29 5.73
CA ASN A 30 12.17 16.68 5.74
C ASN A 30 13.65 16.80 5.37
N ASN A 31 14.43 15.73 5.51
CA ASN A 31 15.84 15.71 5.11
C ASN A 31 16.03 15.55 3.59
N ILE A 32 15.01 15.07 2.88
CA ILE A 32 15.01 14.87 1.43
C ILE A 32 14.57 16.18 0.78
N LYS A 33 15.41 16.79 -0.05
CA LYS A 33 15.08 18.04 -0.74
C LYS A 33 14.27 17.74 -2.00
N LYS A 34 13.38 18.64 -2.40
CA LYS A 34 12.61 18.50 -3.66
C LYS A 34 13.52 18.25 -4.88
N ASP A 35 14.66 18.94 -4.98
CA ASP A 35 15.62 18.79 -6.08
C ASP A 35 16.30 17.41 -6.14
N SER A 36 16.27 16.66 -5.04
CA SER A 36 16.78 15.28 -4.97
C SER A 36 15.76 14.23 -5.42
N ILE A 37 14.58 14.69 -5.87
CA ILE A 37 13.51 13.85 -6.43
C ILE A 37 13.41 14.14 -7.93
N LYS A 38 13.59 13.09 -8.74
CA LYS A 38 13.47 13.16 -10.20
C LYS A 38 12.31 12.30 -10.64
N GLN A 39 11.37 12.88 -11.37
CA GLN A 39 10.32 12.11 -11.99
C GLN A 39 10.88 11.38 -13.23
N LEU A 40 10.69 10.06 -13.29
CA LEU A 40 11.12 9.21 -14.41
C LEU A 40 9.99 9.00 -15.43
N SER A 41 8.76 8.82 -14.93
CA SER A 41 7.54 8.68 -15.72
C SER A 41 6.35 9.26 -14.93
N GLU A 42 5.14 9.15 -15.45
CA GLU A 42 3.92 9.62 -14.78
C GLU A 42 3.82 9.12 -13.32
N ASN A 43 4.14 7.84 -13.09
CA ASN A 43 3.95 7.16 -11.80
C ASN A 43 5.26 6.75 -11.10
N MET A 44 6.42 7.02 -11.71
CA MET A 44 7.72 6.59 -11.19
C MET A 44 8.61 7.77 -10.84
N TYR A 45 9.20 7.71 -9.65
CA TYR A 45 10.10 8.73 -9.12
C TYR A 45 11.40 8.10 -8.64
N ASN A 46 12.51 8.78 -8.87
CA ASN A 46 13.81 8.46 -8.30
C ASN A 46 14.13 9.43 -7.17
N VAL A 47 14.41 8.90 -5.99
CA VAL A 47 14.75 9.68 -4.78
C VAL A 47 16.17 9.35 -4.37
N GLN A 48 17.02 10.36 -4.26
CA GLN A 48 18.41 10.16 -3.85
C GLN A 48 18.50 9.68 -2.40
N SER A 49 19.37 8.71 -2.13
CA SER A 49 19.71 8.29 -0.77
C SER A 49 20.50 9.38 -0.04
N GLU A 50 20.22 9.56 1.25
CA GLU A 50 20.96 10.50 2.12
C GLU A 50 22.36 10.00 2.48
N THR A 51 22.55 8.67 2.52
CA THR A 51 23.76 8.03 3.08
C THR A 51 24.64 7.40 2.02
N GLU A 52 24.08 7.07 0.87
CA GLU A 52 24.75 6.34 -0.20
C GLU A 52 24.59 7.10 -1.50
N ASN A 53 25.49 6.91 -2.45
CA ASN A 53 25.36 7.51 -3.78
C ASN A 53 24.38 6.71 -4.67
N ASN A 54 23.33 6.17 -4.07
CA ASN A 54 22.32 5.31 -4.68
C ASN A 54 20.97 6.06 -4.76
N PHE A 55 20.11 5.60 -5.66
CA PHE A 55 18.75 6.11 -5.81
C PHE A 55 17.73 5.03 -5.47
N TYR A 56 16.62 5.44 -4.88
CA TYR A 56 15.47 4.59 -4.65
C TYR A 56 14.35 4.97 -5.61
N GLU A 57 13.83 3.96 -6.31
CA GLU A 57 12.68 4.10 -7.16
C GLU A 57 11.40 4.00 -6.31
N VAL A 58 10.44 4.85 -6.61
CA VAL A 58 9.14 4.90 -5.96
C VAL A 58 8.07 4.83 -7.04
N ASP A 59 7.22 3.81 -6.93
CA ASP A 59 6.01 3.65 -7.72
C ASP A 59 4.83 4.16 -6.87
N VAL A 60 4.28 5.31 -7.25
CA VAL A 60 3.17 5.93 -6.51
C VAL A 60 1.84 5.23 -6.76
N THR A 61 1.66 4.55 -7.89
CA THR A 61 0.44 3.81 -8.23
C THR A 61 0.30 2.57 -7.36
N ASN A 62 1.41 1.87 -7.11
CA ASN A 62 1.42 0.64 -6.31
C ASN A 62 1.80 0.86 -4.84
N GLY A 63 2.23 2.07 -4.46
CA GLY A 63 2.69 2.35 -3.10
C GLY A 63 3.97 1.58 -2.76
N PHE A 64 4.86 1.42 -3.73
CA PHE A 64 6.09 0.63 -3.60
C PHE A 64 7.32 1.54 -3.64
N CYS A 65 8.38 1.13 -2.93
CA CYS A 65 9.67 1.81 -3.00
C CYS A 65 10.79 0.77 -2.89
N THR A 66 11.86 0.89 -3.67
CA THR A 66 12.97 -0.07 -3.65
C THR A 66 13.82 -0.03 -2.38
N CYS A 67 13.58 0.93 -1.48
CA CYS A 67 14.35 1.01 -0.24
C CYS A 67 14.04 -0.15 0.72
N PRO A 68 14.96 -0.51 1.65
CA PRO A 68 14.77 -1.64 2.55
C PRO A 68 13.47 -1.61 3.35
N ASN A 69 12.98 -0.42 3.69
CA ASN A 69 11.71 -0.24 4.41
C ASN A 69 10.49 -0.32 3.47
N GLY A 70 10.59 0.20 2.26
CA GLY A 70 9.47 0.33 1.32
C GLY A 70 9.25 -0.89 0.43
N LYS A 71 10.26 -1.77 0.28
CA LYS A 71 10.21 -2.89 -0.67
C LYS A 71 9.15 -3.95 -0.35
N LEU A 72 8.59 -3.91 0.86
CA LEU A 72 7.48 -4.77 1.29
C LEU A 72 6.13 -4.03 1.31
N GLY A 73 6.05 -2.86 0.65
CA GLY A 73 4.84 -2.04 0.57
C GLY A 73 4.59 -1.15 1.80
N ALA A 74 5.53 -1.05 2.73
CA ALA A 74 5.37 -0.14 3.87
C ALA A 74 5.59 1.32 3.44
N PHE A 75 4.81 2.23 4.02
CA PHE A 75 4.98 3.65 3.82
C PHE A 75 6.32 4.12 4.39
N CYS A 76 7.24 4.55 3.52
CA CYS A 76 8.60 4.92 3.89
C CYS A 76 8.85 6.43 3.72
N LYS A 77 9.96 6.94 4.27
CA LYS A 77 10.34 8.36 4.13
C LYS A 77 10.44 8.86 2.67
N HIS A 78 10.83 8.02 1.71
CA HIS A 78 10.92 8.43 0.30
C HIS A 78 9.53 8.63 -0.32
N GLN A 79 8.59 7.72 -0.02
CA GLN A 79 7.18 7.88 -0.38
C GLN A 79 6.56 9.10 0.31
N ALA A 80 6.90 9.32 1.58
CA ALA A 80 6.45 10.50 2.33
C ALA A 80 6.98 11.82 1.74
N ALA A 81 8.21 11.84 1.23
CA ALA A 81 8.75 13.01 0.53
C ALA A 81 7.97 13.33 -0.75
N ILE A 82 7.63 12.30 -1.54
CA ILE A 82 6.84 12.49 -2.76
C ILE A 82 5.43 12.98 -2.42
N TYR A 83 4.77 12.35 -1.44
CA TYR A 83 3.49 12.81 -0.92
C TYR A 83 3.55 14.28 -0.49
N HIS A 84 4.61 14.69 0.20
CA HIS A 84 4.76 16.06 0.70
C HIS A 84 4.99 17.10 -0.40
N TYR A 85 5.85 16.81 -1.39
CA TYR A 85 6.26 17.79 -2.40
C TYR A 85 5.38 17.85 -3.65
N TYR A 86 4.63 16.79 -3.92
CA TYR A 86 3.78 16.63 -5.10
C TYR A 86 2.31 16.42 -4.76
N GLU A 87 1.95 16.31 -3.46
CA GLU A 87 0.58 16.11 -2.99
C GLU A 87 -0.12 14.86 -3.57
N ILE A 88 0.68 13.84 -3.92
CA ILE A 88 0.20 12.58 -4.49
C ILE A 88 -0.21 11.64 -3.37
N ASN A 89 -1.45 11.16 -3.38
CA ASN A 89 -1.91 10.13 -2.48
C ASN A 89 -1.40 8.75 -2.92
N LEU A 90 -0.78 8.00 -2.02
CA LEU A 90 -0.33 6.63 -2.26
C LEU A 90 -1.33 5.62 -1.69
N PRO A 91 -1.52 4.45 -2.32
CA PRO A 91 -2.49 3.45 -1.86
C PRO A 91 -2.13 2.81 -0.51
N ASN A 92 -0.84 2.82 -0.15
CA ASN A 92 -0.33 2.27 1.10
C ASN A 92 -0.24 3.32 2.23
N LEU A 93 -0.85 4.51 2.04
CA LEU A 93 -0.93 5.51 3.10
C LEU A 93 -1.56 4.89 4.35
N PRO A 94 -1.03 5.17 5.55
CA PRO A 94 -1.60 4.63 6.77
C PRO A 94 -3.03 5.13 6.93
N ALA A 95 -3.93 4.30 7.44
CA ALA A 95 -5.33 4.66 7.66
C ALA A 95 -5.47 5.65 8.83
N ILE A 96 -5.17 6.93 8.55
CA ILE A 96 -5.14 8.01 9.55
C ILE A 96 -6.45 8.78 9.65
N ASN A 97 -7.26 8.81 8.58
CA ASN A 97 -8.54 9.50 8.58
C ASN A 97 -9.70 8.54 8.94
N THR A 98 -10.82 9.13 9.35
CA THR A 98 -12.02 8.41 9.78
C THR A 98 -12.55 7.47 8.70
N GLU A 99 -12.52 7.92 7.43
CA GLU A 99 -13.06 7.15 6.31
C GLU A 99 -12.25 5.88 6.06
N SER A 100 -10.93 5.97 5.95
CA SER A 100 -10.06 4.80 5.78
C SER A 100 -10.19 3.82 6.92
N ARG A 101 -10.32 4.30 8.17
CA ARG A 101 -10.56 3.44 9.34
C ARG A 101 -11.92 2.75 9.28
N TYR A 102 -12.95 3.46 8.84
CA TYR A 102 -14.29 2.92 8.70
C TYR A 102 -14.37 1.86 7.58
N LEU A 103 -13.73 2.11 6.42
CA LEU A 103 -13.62 1.14 5.33
C LEU A 103 -12.88 -0.14 5.77
N LEU A 104 -11.76 0.00 6.50
CA LEU A 104 -11.08 -1.15 7.09
C LEU A 104 -11.96 -1.89 8.10
N ALA A 105 -12.80 -1.18 8.84
CA ALA A 105 -13.73 -1.78 9.78
C ALA A 105 -14.86 -2.55 9.08
N LYS A 106 -15.39 -2.03 7.96
CA LYS A 106 -16.30 -2.77 7.08
C LYS A 106 -15.66 -4.07 6.59
N LEU A 107 -14.40 -4.04 6.19
CA LEU A 107 -13.66 -5.25 5.81
C LEU A 107 -13.50 -6.24 6.98
N ALA A 108 -13.32 -5.74 8.20
CA ALA A 108 -13.08 -6.57 9.39
C ALA A 108 -14.35 -7.20 10.00
N PHE A 109 -15.49 -6.49 9.91
CA PHE A 109 -16.75 -6.84 10.58
C PHE A 109 -17.91 -7.15 9.63
N GLY A 110 -17.79 -6.81 8.35
CA GLY A 110 -18.89 -6.89 7.39
C GLY A 110 -20.04 -6.01 7.84
N GLU A 111 -21.23 -6.60 7.87
CA GLU A 111 -22.48 -5.96 8.30
C GLU A 111 -22.49 -5.57 9.79
N ASN A 112 -21.60 -6.14 10.61
CA ASN A 112 -21.52 -5.87 12.04
C ASN A 112 -20.64 -4.64 12.39
N VAL A 113 -20.28 -3.83 11.40
CA VAL A 113 -19.49 -2.61 11.61
C VAL A 113 -20.27 -1.60 12.47
N ARG A 114 -19.56 -0.87 13.33
CA ARG A 114 -20.19 0.23 14.09
C ARG A 114 -20.41 1.46 13.22
N GLU A 115 -21.18 2.41 13.72
CA GLU A 115 -21.34 3.72 13.08
C GLU A 115 -20.01 4.42 12.81
N LYS A 116 -19.92 5.18 11.72
CA LYS A 116 -18.69 5.88 11.28
C LYS A 116 -18.08 6.76 12.39
N SER A 117 -18.93 7.39 13.21
CA SER A 117 -18.52 8.22 14.35
C SER A 117 -17.68 7.48 15.39
N PHE A 118 -17.86 6.16 15.53
CA PHE A 118 -17.04 5.33 16.43
C PHE A 118 -15.55 5.33 16.03
N TYR A 119 -15.26 5.47 14.74
CA TYR A 119 -13.91 5.44 14.17
C TYR A 119 -13.26 6.83 14.10
N MET A 120 -13.90 7.87 14.62
CA MET A 120 -13.29 9.19 14.71
C MET A 120 -12.06 9.18 15.63
N PRO A 121 -11.01 9.98 15.32
CA PRO A 121 -9.84 10.14 16.18
C PRO A 121 -10.19 10.56 17.61
N LEU A 122 -9.35 10.21 18.59
CA LEU A 122 -9.47 10.65 19.99
C LEU A 122 -8.74 11.98 20.21
N ILE A 123 -8.93 12.94 19.31
CA ILE A 123 -8.21 14.21 19.32
C ILE A 123 -9.20 15.33 19.64
N SER A 124 -8.85 16.22 20.57
CA SER A 124 -9.58 17.46 20.82
C SER A 124 -9.38 18.46 19.68
N GLU A 125 -10.43 19.17 19.29
CA GLU A 125 -10.47 20.11 18.13
C GLU A 125 -9.31 21.12 18.10
N SER A 126 -8.74 21.46 19.25
CA SER A 126 -7.58 22.35 19.39
C SER A 126 -6.32 21.90 18.65
N ASN A 127 -6.16 20.59 18.40
CA ASN A 127 -4.95 20.02 17.79
C ASN A 127 -5.07 19.77 16.28
N MET A 128 -6.24 20.04 15.66
CA MET A 128 -6.48 19.80 14.24
C MET A 128 -5.83 20.85 13.31
N ILE A 129 -5.27 21.95 13.87
CA ILE A 129 -4.92 23.16 13.11
C ILE A 129 -3.55 23.10 12.41
N ASN A 130 -2.73 22.06 12.60
CA ASN A 130 -1.43 21.98 11.90
C ASN A 130 -1.39 20.93 10.76
N ASN A 131 -1.78 21.40 9.57
CA ASN A 131 -1.13 21.18 8.28
C ASN A 131 -0.88 19.74 7.81
N ASN A 132 -1.92 18.96 7.50
CA ASN A 132 -1.77 17.80 6.59
C ASN A 132 -3.03 17.58 5.73
N SER A 133 -2.86 17.62 4.40
CA SER A 133 -3.93 17.39 3.42
C SER A 133 -4.57 16.00 3.52
N ALA A 134 -3.84 14.96 3.97
CA ALA A 134 -4.38 13.60 4.18
C ALA A 134 -5.41 13.48 5.32
N LEU A 135 -5.55 14.50 6.17
CA LEU A 135 -6.61 14.59 7.17
C LEU A 135 -7.86 15.30 6.65
N LYS A 136 -7.79 15.97 5.49
CA LYS A 136 -8.98 16.49 4.83
C LYS A 136 -9.77 15.30 4.30
N GLU A 137 -11.04 15.22 4.68
CA GLU A 137 -11.94 14.15 4.27
C GLU A 137 -11.89 13.99 2.74
N GLY A 138 -11.58 12.78 2.28
CA GLY A 138 -11.56 12.46 0.86
C GLY A 138 -12.95 12.70 0.27
N ILE A 139 -13.01 13.43 -0.83
CA ILE A 139 -14.23 13.68 -1.59
C ILE A 139 -14.72 12.35 -2.17
N ASP A 140 -16.02 12.11 -2.04
CA ASP A 140 -16.74 10.89 -2.41
C ASP A 140 -16.42 10.39 -3.82
N LEU A 141 -15.80 9.20 -3.91
CA LEU A 141 -15.83 8.34 -5.09
C LEU A 141 -17.05 7.41 -4.99
N HIS A 142 -18.26 7.98 -4.99
CA HIS A 142 -19.44 7.19 -5.28
C HIS A 142 -20.51 8.00 -5.99
N ASN A 143 -20.51 7.93 -7.32
CA ASN A 143 -21.75 8.01 -8.08
C ASN A 143 -21.63 7.24 -9.40
N GLN A 144 -22.67 6.42 -9.63
CA GLN A 144 -23.03 5.66 -10.85
C GLN A 144 -22.26 4.34 -11.07
N ASN A 145 -22.87 3.16 -11.25
CA ASN A 145 -24.26 2.74 -11.47
C ASN A 145 -24.50 1.31 -10.96
N ASN A 146 -25.76 1.02 -10.66
CA ASN A 146 -26.30 -0.33 -10.48
C ASN A 146 -26.04 -1.18 -11.73
N ASP A 147 -25.40 -2.35 -11.56
CA ASP A 147 -25.72 -3.58 -12.30
C ASP A 147 -24.99 -4.79 -11.69
N LYS A 148 -25.66 -5.94 -11.68
CA LYS A 148 -25.26 -7.19 -11.00
C LYS A 148 -23.90 -7.75 -11.48
N PRO A 149 -23.09 -8.39 -10.62
CA PRO A 149 -21.89 -9.09 -11.08
C PRO A 149 -22.28 -10.49 -11.58
N HIS A 150 -22.22 -10.69 -12.90
CA HIS A 150 -22.09 -12.01 -13.51
C HIS A 150 -20.76 -12.04 -14.24
N TYR A 151 -19.71 -12.57 -13.60
CA TYR A 151 -18.40 -12.68 -14.23
C TYR A 151 -18.25 -14.04 -14.89
N SER A 152 -18.21 -14.04 -16.22
CA SER A 152 -17.79 -15.18 -17.05
C SER A 152 -16.47 -14.78 -17.70
N ILE A 153 -15.41 -15.53 -17.40
CA ILE A 153 -14.06 -15.34 -17.94
C ILE A 153 -14.09 -15.68 -19.42
N SER A 154 -13.73 -14.72 -20.29
CA SER A 154 -13.55 -14.94 -21.72
C SER A 154 -12.09 -15.27 -22.05
N GLN A 155 -11.93 -16.30 -22.87
CA GLN A 155 -10.72 -17.08 -23.18
C GLN A 155 -9.67 -16.37 -24.07
N THR A 156 -9.58 -15.03 -24.07
CA THR A 156 -8.90 -14.29 -25.17
C THR A 156 -7.56 -13.62 -24.82
N LEU A 157 -6.90 -13.93 -23.70
CA LEU A 157 -5.63 -13.27 -23.32
C LEU A 157 -4.35 -14.11 -23.42
N ILE A 158 -4.37 -15.28 -24.05
CA ILE A 158 -3.16 -16.15 -24.12
C ILE A 158 -2.28 -15.88 -25.35
N ASP A 159 -2.75 -15.18 -26.38
CA ASP A 159 -2.06 -15.21 -27.69
C ASP A 159 -1.08 -14.06 -27.99
N SER A 160 -0.65 -13.24 -27.01
CA SER A 160 0.16 -12.05 -27.32
C SER A 160 1.50 -11.91 -26.58
N CYS A 161 2.22 -13.01 -26.34
CA CYS A 161 3.62 -12.95 -25.89
C CYS A 161 4.49 -14.02 -26.54
N ASN A 162 4.58 -14.03 -27.87
CA ASN A 162 5.71 -14.63 -28.59
C ASN A 162 6.42 -13.50 -29.34
N ASN A 163 7.58 -13.07 -28.84
CA ASN A 163 8.83 -12.88 -29.58
C ASN A 163 9.88 -12.14 -28.71
N ASP A 164 10.92 -12.89 -28.38
CA ASP A 164 12.34 -12.53 -28.32
C ASP A 164 12.86 -11.49 -27.30
N HIS A 165 13.28 -11.97 -26.12
CA HIS A 165 14.71 -12.01 -25.73
C HIS A 165 14.96 -12.79 -24.40
N GLU A 166 15.89 -13.75 -24.45
CA GLU A 166 16.60 -14.46 -23.34
C GLU A 166 15.84 -15.49 -22.46
N ASN A 167 15.56 -16.65 -23.06
CA ASN A 167 14.88 -17.84 -22.51
C ASN A 167 15.66 -18.72 -21.51
N ASN A 168 16.59 -18.20 -20.70
CA ASN A 168 17.32 -19.05 -19.72
C ASN A 168 16.92 -18.83 -18.25
N SER A 169 16.38 -17.66 -17.89
CA SER A 169 16.03 -17.33 -16.51
C SER A 169 14.65 -17.87 -16.10
N ALA A 170 13.65 -17.74 -16.98
CA ALA A 170 12.27 -18.12 -16.67
C ALA A 170 12.11 -19.65 -16.48
N TYR A 171 12.85 -20.46 -17.25
CA TYR A 171 12.82 -21.92 -17.15
C TYR A 171 13.37 -22.42 -15.80
N ASP A 172 14.42 -21.76 -15.28
CA ASP A 172 15.04 -22.10 -14.00
C ASP A 172 14.07 -21.86 -12.84
N TYR A 173 13.36 -20.72 -12.82
CA TYR A 173 12.37 -20.43 -11.79
C TYR A 173 11.18 -21.39 -11.82
N THR A 174 10.69 -21.77 -13.01
CA THR A 174 9.59 -22.74 -13.13
C THR A 174 9.97 -24.11 -12.57
N GLN A 175 11.21 -24.57 -12.80
CA GLN A 175 11.70 -25.84 -12.26
C GLN A 175 11.90 -25.79 -10.75
N GLN A 176 12.38 -24.66 -10.22
CA GLN A 176 12.52 -24.48 -8.78
C GLN A 176 11.17 -24.53 -8.06
N ILE A 177 10.14 -23.88 -8.61
CA ILE A 177 8.78 -23.89 -8.04
C ILE A 177 8.20 -25.30 -8.08
N GLN A 178 8.31 -26.01 -9.20
CA GLN A 178 7.81 -27.40 -9.31
C GLN A 178 8.51 -28.34 -8.33
N ASN A 179 9.84 -28.27 -8.21
CA ASN A 179 10.59 -29.11 -7.28
C ASN A 179 10.20 -28.84 -5.81
N LEU A 180 9.97 -27.58 -5.45
CA LEU A 180 9.55 -27.20 -4.11
C LEU A 180 8.15 -27.75 -3.78
N LEU A 181 7.23 -27.67 -4.73
CA LEU A 181 5.86 -28.19 -4.57
C LEU A 181 5.85 -29.72 -4.44
N THR A 182 6.59 -30.42 -5.30
CA THR A 182 6.70 -31.89 -5.25
C THR A 182 7.37 -32.38 -3.96
N THR A 183 8.41 -31.68 -3.49
CA THR A 183 9.09 -32.01 -2.23
C THR A 183 8.14 -31.87 -1.04
N ASN A 184 7.37 -30.78 -0.99
CA ASN A 184 6.39 -30.56 0.07
C ASN A 184 5.26 -31.60 0.01
N LEU A 185 4.76 -31.91 -1.18
CA LEU A 185 3.71 -32.91 -1.35
C LEU A 185 4.15 -34.28 -0.79
N ASN A 186 5.37 -34.72 -1.11
CA ASN A 186 5.91 -35.99 -0.63
C ASN A 186 6.16 -35.97 0.89
N LYS A 187 6.62 -34.84 1.43
CA LYS A 187 6.89 -34.68 2.86
C LYS A 187 5.63 -34.75 3.72
N TYR A 188 4.49 -34.27 3.21
CA TYR A 188 3.24 -34.18 3.98
C TYR A 188 2.20 -35.26 3.62
N ASN A 189 2.43 -36.06 2.57
CA ASN A 189 1.59 -37.21 2.21
C ASN A 189 2.18 -38.57 2.62
N SER A 190 3.34 -38.60 3.30
CA SER A 190 3.97 -39.84 3.78
C SER A 190 3.59 -40.20 5.24
N THR A 191 2.37 -39.87 5.66
CA THR A 191 1.72 -40.31 6.91
C THR A 191 0.39 -40.94 6.58
#